data_AF-A0A077PK88-F1
#
_entry.id   AF-A0A077PK88-F1
#
_cell.length_a   1.000
_cell.length_b   1.000
_cell.length_c   1.000
_cell.angle_alpha   90.00
_cell.angle_beta   90.00
_cell.angle_gamma   90.00
#
_symmetry.space_group_name_H-M   'P 1'
#
loop_
_entity.id
_entity.type
_entity.pdbx_description
1 polymer ?
#
loop_
_entity_poly.entity_id
_entity_poly.type
_entity_poly.pdbx_seq_one_letter_code
_entity_poly.pdbx_strand_id
1 'polypeptide(L)'
;MKFLEIKNITSYHPTDSQTLDLSKKIILIYGLNGSGKSTIANYFNHDNPEIYKGCQSNLDDSYNYIVYNKKFIDDDFYKKDKQPGIFTLSKENKETEIEIKNNELKLEELNKKHKELLDDQKKSTEKLEGNDSDFQNQLWDKFDYVMNSSLGELIRGQNKSKKRFFSEIKNSQLYMDINFNELINEYNELKNGKKNAHSINIINPPKYNEDLEYINILLNDPIIASENSYLSEIIDKLSNSDWVKFGMDNYIRDSICPFCQQNTISDEFKKQLKFVFDNTYYEKINEIEKNKKEYIEKWEVYHSNMITSLEKVKILPNDKKICH
;
A
#
# COMPACT_ATOMS: atom_id res chain seq x y z
N MET A 1 77.86 -19.85 -58.87
CA MET A 1 78.48 -20.05 -57.54
C MET A 1 77.37 -19.99 -56.52
N LYS A 2 77.20 -21.00 -55.67
CA LYS A 2 76.23 -20.98 -54.55
C LYS A 2 76.93 -20.33 -53.35
N PHE A 3 76.30 -19.38 -52.67
CA PHE A 3 76.91 -18.66 -51.56
C PHE A 3 75.89 -18.25 -50.50
N LEU A 4 76.41 -17.99 -49.31
CA LEU A 4 75.73 -17.32 -48.21
C LEU A 4 76.58 -16.15 -47.75
N GLU A 5 76.01 -14.95 -47.77
CA GLU A 5 76.60 -13.74 -47.25
C GLU A 5 76.00 -13.41 -45.88
N ILE A 6 76.86 -13.24 -44.88
CA ILE A 6 76.48 -13.06 -43.48
C ILE A 6 77.00 -11.72 -42.98
N LYS A 7 76.11 -10.92 -42.39
CA LYS A 7 76.40 -9.61 -41.87
C LYS A 7 75.39 -9.22 -40.79
N ASN A 8 75.83 -8.39 -39.84
CA ASN A 8 74.99 -7.79 -38.81
C ASN A 8 74.18 -8.81 -37.99
N ILE A 9 74.83 -9.90 -37.58
CA ILE A 9 74.23 -10.92 -36.73
C ILE A 9 75.26 -11.56 -35.80
N THR A 10 74.91 -11.67 -34.52
CA THR A 10 75.74 -12.27 -33.45
C THR A 10 77.19 -11.78 -33.46
N SER A 11 78.13 -12.63 -33.85
CA SER A 11 79.58 -12.37 -33.91
C SER A 11 80.05 -11.83 -35.27
N TYR A 12 79.17 -11.67 -36.25
CA TYR A 12 79.49 -11.13 -37.57
C TYR A 12 79.38 -9.60 -37.59
N HIS A 13 80.32 -8.94 -38.27
CA HIS A 13 80.46 -7.49 -38.25
C HIS A 13 79.18 -6.77 -38.77
N PRO A 14 78.79 -5.61 -38.20
CA PRO A 14 77.58 -4.90 -38.62
C PRO A 14 77.61 -4.36 -40.05
N THR A 15 78.79 -3.97 -40.54
CA THR A 15 78.94 -3.32 -41.85
C THR A 15 79.75 -4.14 -42.86
N ASP A 16 80.57 -5.08 -42.40
CA ASP A 16 81.49 -5.85 -43.24
C ASP A 16 80.94 -7.26 -43.44
N SER A 17 80.63 -7.59 -44.69
CA SER A 17 79.96 -8.83 -45.07
C SER A 17 80.96 -9.95 -45.31
N GLN A 18 80.70 -11.10 -44.70
CA GLN A 18 81.51 -12.30 -44.92
C GLN A 18 80.76 -13.25 -45.87
N THR A 19 81.41 -13.65 -46.97
CA THR A 19 80.81 -14.55 -47.97
C THR A 19 81.35 -15.96 -47.81
N LEU A 20 80.44 -16.92 -47.66
CA LEU A 20 80.71 -18.35 -47.59
C LEU A 20 80.34 -19.01 -48.92
N ASP A 21 81.30 -19.65 -49.57
CA ASP A 21 81.04 -20.46 -50.78
C ASP A 21 80.40 -21.80 -50.40
N LEU A 22 79.20 -22.04 -50.92
CA LEU A 22 78.37 -23.21 -50.70
C LEU A 22 78.25 -24.09 -51.96
N SER A 23 79.16 -23.95 -52.92
CA SER A 23 79.12 -24.66 -54.20
C SER A 23 79.51 -26.15 -54.10
N LYS A 24 80.12 -26.58 -52.98
CA LYS A 24 80.57 -27.97 -52.77
C LYS A 24 79.49 -28.82 -52.11
N LYS A 25 79.45 -30.12 -52.43
CA LYS A 25 78.51 -31.09 -51.84
C LYS A 25 78.74 -31.31 -50.33
N ILE A 26 80.00 -31.25 -49.90
CA ILE A 26 80.40 -31.39 -48.49
C ILE A 26 81.23 -30.15 -48.14
N ILE A 27 80.84 -29.49 -47.05
CA ILE A 27 81.47 -28.26 -46.57
C ILE A 27 81.75 -28.47 -45.08
N LEU A 28 83.01 -28.33 -44.70
CA LEU A 28 83.46 -28.49 -43.33
C LEU A 28 83.85 -27.11 -42.79
N ILE A 29 83.10 -26.62 -41.80
CA ILE A 29 83.34 -25.33 -41.15
C ILE A 29 83.80 -25.60 -39.72
N TYR A 30 85.04 -25.22 -39.40
CA TYR A 30 85.64 -25.42 -38.09
C TYR A 30 86.19 -24.10 -37.53
N GLY A 31 86.32 -24.03 -36.21
CA GLY A 31 86.77 -22.84 -35.50
C GLY A 31 86.57 -22.98 -34.00
N LEU A 32 87.14 -22.06 -33.22
CA LEU A 32 87.03 -22.05 -31.76
C LEU A 32 85.59 -21.86 -31.26
N ASN A 33 85.33 -22.18 -29.99
CA ASN A 33 84.03 -21.86 -29.38
C ASN A 33 83.77 -20.36 -29.46
N GLY A 34 82.56 -19.98 -29.88
CA GLY A 34 82.21 -18.58 -30.12
C GLY A 34 82.55 -18.03 -31.51
N SER A 35 83.16 -18.80 -32.40
CA SER A 35 83.54 -18.35 -33.75
C SER A 35 82.38 -18.17 -34.75
N GLY A 36 81.12 -18.14 -34.30
CA GLY A 36 79.96 -17.95 -35.18
C GLY A 36 79.42 -19.18 -35.94
N LYS A 37 80.02 -20.38 -35.79
CA LYS A 37 79.58 -21.60 -36.51
C LYS A 37 78.08 -21.90 -36.37
N SER A 38 77.55 -21.82 -35.15
CA SER A 38 76.13 -22.07 -34.88
C SER A 38 75.21 -21.02 -35.50
N THR A 39 75.69 -19.79 -35.69
CA THR A 39 74.93 -18.73 -36.39
C THR A 39 74.73 -19.08 -37.86
N ILE A 40 75.74 -19.65 -38.52
CA ILE A 40 75.60 -20.15 -39.90
C ILE A 40 74.53 -21.25 -39.96
N ALA A 41 74.60 -22.23 -39.06
CA ALA A 41 73.61 -23.31 -39.01
C ALA A 41 72.19 -22.79 -38.74
N ASN A 42 72.06 -21.79 -37.86
CA ASN A 42 70.77 -21.23 -37.47
C ASN A 42 70.10 -20.38 -38.56
N TYR A 43 70.84 -19.86 -39.55
CA TYR A 43 70.26 -19.19 -40.72
C TYR A 43 69.26 -20.11 -41.45
N PHE A 44 69.60 -21.40 -41.56
CA PHE A 44 68.81 -22.40 -42.28
C PHE A 44 67.58 -22.93 -41.51
N ASN A 45 67.43 -22.61 -40.22
CA ASN A 45 66.25 -23.02 -39.44
C ASN A 45 64.99 -22.24 -39.77
N HIS A 46 65.10 -21.05 -40.39
CA HIS A 46 63.97 -20.17 -40.76
C HIS A 46 63.01 -19.76 -39.62
N ASP A 47 63.26 -20.12 -38.36
CA ASP A 47 62.38 -19.79 -37.22
C ASP A 47 62.25 -18.30 -36.92
N ASN A 48 63.23 -17.49 -37.34
CA ASN A 48 63.29 -16.07 -37.01
C ASN A 48 63.99 -15.28 -38.13
N PRO A 49 63.34 -15.10 -39.30
CA PRO A 49 63.96 -14.46 -40.47
C PRO A 49 64.36 -13.00 -40.20
N GLU A 50 63.67 -12.35 -39.26
CA GLU A 50 63.86 -10.95 -38.89
C GLU A 50 65.27 -10.65 -38.34
N ILE A 51 65.89 -11.60 -37.64
CA ILE A 51 67.25 -11.42 -37.11
C ILE A 51 68.33 -11.58 -38.19
N TYR A 52 68.02 -12.28 -39.29
CA TYR A 52 68.94 -12.51 -40.41
C TYR A 52 68.75 -11.53 -41.57
N LYS A 53 68.04 -10.41 -41.39
CA LYS A 53 67.79 -9.38 -42.44
C LYS A 53 69.05 -8.87 -43.14
N GLY A 54 70.20 -8.87 -42.45
CA GLY A 54 71.48 -8.46 -43.01
C GLY A 54 72.18 -9.54 -43.85
N CYS A 55 71.64 -10.75 -43.91
CA CYS A 55 72.22 -11.90 -44.59
C CYS A 55 71.47 -12.18 -45.89
N GLN A 56 72.19 -12.62 -46.93
CA GLN A 56 71.59 -13.00 -48.21
C GLN A 56 72.23 -14.27 -48.75
N SER A 57 71.45 -15.10 -49.44
CA SER A 57 71.97 -16.28 -50.11
C SER A 57 71.36 -16.41 -51.50
N ASN A 58 72.05 -17.11 -52.40
CA ASN A 58 71.52 -17.47 -53.72
C ASN A 58 71.26 -18.98 -53.83
N LEU A 59 70.97 -19.59 -52.69
CA LEU A 59 70.58 -20.98 -52.61
C LEU A 59 69.14 -21.13 -53.12
N ASP A 60 68.76 -22.36 -53.45
CA ASP A 60 67.41 -22.64 -53.92
C ASP A 60 66.44 -22.62 -52.74
N ASP A 61 65.47 -21.71 -52.77
CA ASP A 61 64.41 -21.60 -51.76
C ASP A 61 63.47 -22.83 -51.80
N SER A 62 63.53 -23.65 -52.85
CA SER A 62 62.76 -24.89 -52.93
C SER A 62 63.37 -26.05 -52.11
N TYR A 63 64.55 -25.89 -51.52
CA TYR A 63 65.15 -26.93 -50.69
C TYR A 63 64.56 -26.95 -49.30
N ASN A 64 64.28 -28.16 -48.81
CA ASN A 64 63.97 -28.38 -47.41
C ASN A 64 65.28 -28.49 -46.61
N TYR A 65 65.64 -27.43 -45.89
CA TYR A 65 66.84 -27.39 -45.06
C TYR A 65 66.60 -28.13 -43.75
N ILE A 66 67.35 -29.22 -43.51
CA ILE A 66 67.32 -29.95 -42.24
C ILE A 66 68.57 -29.57 -41.45
N VAL A 67 68.38 -28.90 -40.32
CA VAL A 67 69.46 -28.45 -39.44
C VAL A 67 69.45 -29.26 -38.15
N TYR A 68 70.44 -30.13 -38.00
CA TYR A 68 70.63 -30.86 -36.76
C TYR A 68 71.52 -30.06 -35.80
N ASN A 69 70.92 -29.38 -34.83
CA ASN A 69 71.61 -28.58 -33.83
C ASN A 69 71.00 -28.77 -32.42
N LYS A 70 71.52 -28.05 -31.42
CA LYS A 70 71.01 -28.12 -30.05
C LYS A 70 69.53 -27.72 -29.94
N LYS A 71 69.10 -26.74 -30.74
CA LYS A 71 67.72 -26.26 -30.75
C LYS A 71 66.73 -27.32 -31.23
N PHE A 72 67.07 -28.07 -32.29
CA PHE A 72 66.31 -29.24 -32.72
C PHE A 72 66.13 -30.25 -31.58
N ILE A 73 67.20 -30.52 -30.81
CA ILE A 73 67.11 -31.40 -29.65
C ILE A 73 66.18 -30.82 -28.57
N ASP A 74 66.33 -29.55 -28.23
CA ASP A 74 65.54 -28.91 -27.16
C ASP A 74 64.04 -28.77 -27.52
N ASP A 75 63.72 -28.57 -28.80
CA ASP A 75 62.35 -28.39 -29.30
C ASP A 75 61.62 -29.75 -29.47
N ASP A 76 62.29 -30.77 -30.00
CA ASP A 76 61.67 -32.06 -30.35
C ASP A 76 61.80 -33.15 -29.27
N PHE A 77 62.78 -33.02 -28.37
CA PHE A 77 63.03 -34.01 -27.31
C PHE A 77 62.59 -33.48 -25.96
N TYR A 78 61.29 -33.60 -25.68
CA TYR A 78 60.74 -33.26 -24.36
C TYR A 78 61.09 -34.35 -23.33
N LYS A 79 61.78 -33.96 -22.25
CA LYS A 79 61.96 -34.80 -21.07
C LYS A 79 60.71 -34.72 -20.19
N LYS A 80 59.93 -35.79 -20.13
CA LYS A 80 58.90 -35.95 -19.10
C LYS A 80 59.55 -36.05 -17.72
N ASP A 81 59.12 -35.24 -16.77
CA ASP A 81 59.52 -35.34 -15.35
C ASP A 81 59.20 -36.71 -14.74
N LYS A 82 58.26 -37.46 -15.33
CA LYS A 82 57.77 -38.74 -14.80
C LYS A 82 58.65 -39.95 -15.13
N GLN A 83 59.52 -39.90 -16.15
CA GLN A 83 60.35 -41.06 -16.47
C GLN A 83 61.65 -40.67 -17.23
N PRO A 84 62.81 -40.66 -16.55
CA PRO A 84 64.08 -40.39 -17.21
C PRO A 84 64.39 -41.47 -18.25
N GLY A 85 64.66 -41.06 -19.49
CA GLY A 85 65.03 -41.94 -20.60
C GLY A 85 63.94 -42.17 -21.66
N ILE A 86 62.72 -41.66 -21.46
CA ILE A 86 61.67 -41.67 -22.50
C ILE A 86 61.61 -40.31 -23.17
N PHE A 87 61.87 -40.30 -24.49
CA PHE A 87 61.75 -39.11 -25.33
C PHE A 87 60.48 -39.21 -26.16
N THR A 88 59.55 -38.29 -25.94
CA THR A 88 58.34 -38.16 -26.77
C THR A 88 58.64 -37.20 -27.92
N LEU A 89 58.52 -37.69 -29.16
CA LEU A 89 58.68 -36.89 -30.38
C LEU A 89 57.37 -36.13 -30.65
N SER A 90 57.35 -34.83 -30.37
CA SER A 90 56.48 -33.78 -30.95
C SER A 90 56.27 -32.61 -29.97
N LYS A 91 56.47 -31.40 -30.47
CA LYS A 91 56.22 -30.13 -29.78
C LYS A 91 54.76 -29.98 -29.32
N GLU A 92 53.81 -30.48 -30.11
CA GLU A 92 52.36 -30.42 -29.83
C GLU A 92 51.98 -31.18 -28.53
N ASN A 93 52.62 -32.32 -28.27
CA ASN A 93 52.35 -33.11 -27.06
C ASN A 93 52.80 -32.40 -25.78
N LYS A 94 53.87 -31.59 -25.86
CA LYS A 94 54.38 -30.81 -24.72
C LYS A 94 53.45 -29.67 -24.36
N GLU A 95 52.98 -28.92 -25.37
CA GLU A 95 52.06 -27.79 -25.15
C GLU A 95 50.75 -28.27 -24.54
N THR A 96 50.21 -29.38 -25.05
CA THR A 96 48.98 -30.01 -24.52
C THR A 96 49.13 -30.45 -23.06
N GLU A 97 50.25 -31.08 -22.68
CA GLU A 97 50.48 -31.51 -21.29
C GLU A 97 50.61 -30.34 -20.31
N ILE A 98 51.24 -29.24 -20.74
CA ILE A 98 51.33 -28.01 -19.92
C ILE A 98 49.95 -27.40 -19.74
N GLU A 99 49.12 -27.37 -20.79
CA GLU A 99 47.77 -26.84 -20.72
C GLU A 99 46.87 -27.67 -19.79
N ILE A 100 46.94 -29.00 -19.87
CA ILE A 100 46.22 -29.90 -18.95
C ILE A 100 46.59 -29.60 -17.50
N LYS A 101 47.89 -29.53 -17.19
CA LYS A 101 48.36 -29.26 -15.82
C LYS A 101 47.89 -27.90 -15.30
N ASN A 102 47.91 -26.87 -16.14
CA ASN A 102 47.42 -25.54 -15.78
C ASN A 102 45.91 -25.53 -15.53
N ASN A 103 45.14 -26.29 -16.33
CA ASN A 103 43.70 -26.40 -16.15
C ASN A 103 43.33 -27.21 -14.90
N GLU A 104 44.08 -28.26 -14.56
CA GLU A 104 43.93 -29.00 -13.30
C GLU A 104 44.14 -28.09 -12.08
N LEU A 105 45.20 -27.27 -12.08
CA LEU A 105 45.45 -26.29 -11.01
C LEU A 105 44.32 -25.26 -10.88
N LYS A 106 43.85 -24.71 -12.01
CA LYS A 106 42.71 -23.78 -12.02
C LYS A 106 41.44 -24.44 -11.49
N LEU A 107 41.20 -25.71 -11.81
CA LEU A 107 40.04 -26.46 -11.33
C LEU A 107 40.09 -26.64 -9.80
N GLU A 108 41.27 -26.96 -9.25
CA GLU A 108 41.47 -27.05 -7.80
C GLU A 108 41.21 -25.70 -7.09
N GLU A 109 41.74 -24.61 -7.64
CA GLU A 109 41.50 -23.26 -7.11
C GLU A 109 40.00 -22.87 -7.14
N LEU A 110 39.33 -23.12 -8.26
CA LEU A 110 37.90 -22.85 -8.43
C LEU A 110 37.06 -23.68 -7.47
N ASN A 111 37.38 -24.97 -7.29
CA ASN A 111 36.68 -25.84 -6.35
C ASN A 111 36.85 -25.37 -4.90
N LYS A 112 38.04 -24.90 -4.52
CA LYS A 112 38.29 -24.34 -3.20
C LYS A 112 37.46 -23.08 -2.98
N LYS A 113 37.48 -22.15 -3.93
CA LYS A 113 36.70 -20.90 -3.88
C LYS A 113 35.20 -21.16 -3.83
N HIS A 114 34.72 -22.16 -4.57
CA HIS A 114 33.31 -22.56 -4.55
C HIS A 114 32.87 -23.08 -3.17
N LYS A 115 33.69 -23.90 -2.52
CA LYS A 115 33.43 -24.35 -1.14
C LYS A 115 33.39 -23.19 -0.15
N GLU A 116 34.35 -22.27 -0.24
CA GLU A 116 34.40 -21.07 0.62
C GLU A 116 33.13 -20.22 0.47
N LEU A 117 32.69 -19.99 -0.77
CA LEU A 117 31.46 -19.24 -1.05
C LEU A 117 30.20 -19.94 -0.52
N LEU A 118 30.12 -21.27 -0.59
CA LEU A 118 29.00 -22.03 -0.03
C LEU A 118 28.96 -21.93 1.50
N ASP A 119 30.12 -22.03 2.16
CA ASP A 119 30.20 -21.87 3.62
C ASP A 119 29.83 -20.45 4.06
N ASP A 120 30.26 -19.43 3.32
CA ASP A 120 29.92 -18.03 3.59
C ASP A 120 28.43 -17.73 3.35
N GLN A 121 27.84 -18.32 2.31
CA GLN A 121 26.40 -18.25 2.06
C GLN A 121 25.61 -18.88 3.21
N LYS A 122 26.04 -20.07 3.67
CA LYS A 122 25.40 -20.77 4.79
C LYS A 122 25.46 -19.93 6.07
N LYS A 123 26.63 -19.43 6.44
CA LYS A 123 26.82 -18.56 7.62
C LYS A 123 25.96 -17.30 7.55
N SER A 124 25.88 -16.69 6.36
CA SER A 124 25.09 -15.47 6.15
C SER A 124 23.58 -15.77 6.27
N THR A 125 23.12 -16.91 5.76
CA THR A 125 21.73 -17.37 5.88
C THR A 125 21.37 -17.64 7.34
N GLU A 126 22.21 -18.38 8.07
CA GLU A 126 22.02 -18.66 9.51
C GLU A 126 22.01 -17.36 10.34
N LYS A 127 22.87 -16.40 10.00
CA LYS A 127 22.90 -15.08 10.65
C LYS A 127 21.64 -14.27 10.37
N LEU A 128 21.12 -14.29 9.14
CA LEU A 128 19.87 -13.63 8.79
C LEU A 128 18.69 -14.25 9.54
N GLU A 129 18.58 -15.57 9.56
CA GLU A 129 17.54 -16.29 10.30
C GLU A 129 17.63 -16.02 11.82
N GLY A 130 18.84 -15.98 12.37
CA GLY A 130 19.08 -15.62 13.76
C GLY A 130 18.64 -14.19 14.09
N ASN A 131 19.02 -13.22 13.25
CA ASN A 131 18.60 -11.82 13.40
C ASN A 131 17.09 -11.65 13.28
N ASP A 132 16.45 -12.32 12.32
CA ASP A 132 14.99 -12.27 12.14
C ASP A 132 14.28 -12.87 13.36
N SER A 133 14.78 -14.00 13.89
CA SER A 133 14.25 -14.62 15.10
C SER A 133 14.42 -13.72 16.33
N ASP A 134 15.58 -13.09 16.49
CA ASP A 134 15.85 -12.18 17.60
C ASP A 134 14.94 -10.94 17.55
N PHE A 135 14.81 -10.31 16.37
CA PHE A 135 13.91 -9.19 16.15
C PHE A 135 12.44 -9.56 16.46
N GLN A 136 12.02 -10.74 16.02
CA GLN A 136 10.70 -11.28 16.36
C GLN A 136 10.54 -11.45 17.87
N ASN A 137 11.53 -12.00 18.58
CA ASN A 137 11.42 -12.16 20.03
C ASN A 137 11.36 -10.80 20.75
N GLN A 138 12.21 -9.84 20.42
CA GLN A 138 12.20 -8.50 21.04
C GLN A 138 10.86 -7.78 20.86
N LEU A 139 10.27 -7.85 19.67
CA LEU A 139 8.95 -7.26 19.43
C LEU A 139 7.85 -8.03 20.15
N TRP A 140 7.96 -9.36 20.26
CA TRP A 140 7.02 -10.17 21.02
C TRP A 140 7.05 -9.80 22.51
N ASP A 141 8.23 -9.58 23.09
CA ASP A 141 8.36 -9.20 24.49
C ASP A 141 7.66 -7.85 24.77
N LYS A 142 7.75 -6.90 23.83
CA LYS A 142 6.99 -5.64 23.89
C LYS A 142 5.49 -5.87 23.79
N PHE A 143 5.04 -6.75 22.88
CA PHE A 143 3.63 -7.09 22.76
C PHE A 143 3.10 -7.80 24.02
N ASP A 144 3.90 -8.70 24.61
CA ASP A 144 3.59 -9.42 25.84
C ASP A 144 3.44 -8.44 27.01
N TYR A 145 4.29 -7.43 27.10
CA TYR A 145 4.13 -6.33 28.06
C TYR A 145 2.79 -5.59 27.90
N VAL A 146 2.34 -5.31 26.67
CA VAL A 146 1.03 -4.69 26.42
C VAL A 146 -0.11 -5.65 26.79
N MET A 147 -0.01 -6.92 26.42
CA MET A 147 -1.01 -7.95 26.75
C MET A 147 -1.18 -8.16 28.25
N ASN A 148 -0.10 -8.05 29.02
CA ASN A 148 -0.12 -8.16 30.48
C ASN A 148 -0.53 -6.86 31.19
N SER A 149 -0.75 -5.77 30.44
CA SER A 149 -1.30 -4.52 30.97
C SER A 149 -2.83 -4.52 30.98
N SER A 150 -3.45 -3.48 31.55
CA SER A 150 -4.91 -3.32 31.52
C SER A 150 -5.49 -3.20 30.11
N LEU A 151 -4.68 -2.77 29.12
CA LEU A 151 -5.08 -2.69 27.71
C LEU A 151 -5.20 -4.07 27.05
N GLY A 152 -4.64 -5.13 27.65
CA GLY A 152 -4.72 -6.50 27.12
C GLY A 152 -6.15 -6.98 26.88
N GLU A 153 -7.12 -6.51 27.66
CA GLU A 153 -8.54 -6.81 27.49
C GLU A 153 -9.14 -6.29 26.18
N LEU A 154 -8.54 -5.24 25.59
CA LEU A 154 -8.98 -4.64 24.34
C LEU A 154 -8.44 -5.39 23.11
N ILE A 155 -7.39 -6.19 23.28
CA ILE A 155 -6.75 -6.92 22.19
C ILE A 155 -7.58 -8.17 21.87
N ARG A 156 -8.27 -8.14 20.72
CA ARG A 156 -9.10 -9.26 20.22
C ARG A 156 -8.53 -9.85 18.93
N GLY A 157 -8.68 -11.17 18.72
CA GLY A 157 -8.36 -11.84 17.45
C GLY A 157 -7.25 -12.90 17.51
N GLN A 158 -6.82 -13.39 16.33
CA GLN A 158 -5.81 -14.46 16.16
C GLN A 158 -4.36 -13.98 16.45
N ASN A 159 -4.15 -13.21 17.52
CA ASN A 159 -2.84 -12.72 17.97
C ASN A 159 -2.04 -13.77 18.78
N LYS A 160 -2.32 -15.06 18.60
CA LYS A 160 -1.55 -16.14 19.25
C LYS A 160 -0.34 -16.60 18.43
N SER A 161 -0.28 -16.25 17.15
CA SER A 161 0.86 -16.61 16.29
C SER A 161 1.83 -15.43 16.19
N LYS A 162 3.00 -15.60 16.82
CA LYS A 162 4.19 -14.73 16.67
C LYS A 162 4.37 -14.30 15.21
N LYS A 163 4.45 -15.26 14.29
CA LYS A 163 4.69 -15.01 12.85
C LYS A 163 3.65 -14.08 12.20
N ARG A 164 2.37 -14.26 12.52
CA ARG A 164 1.28 -13.44 11.92
C ARG A 164 1.31 -12.01 12.45
N PHE A 165 1.57 -11.84 13.74
CA PHE A 165 1.72 -10.52 14.34
C PHE A 165 2.86 -9.73 13.68
N PHE A 166 4.00 -10.38 13.40
CA PHE A 166 5.12 -9.73 12.70
C PHE A 166 4.81 -9.31 11.28
N SER A 167 4.10 -10.14 10.50
CA SER A 167 3.73 -9.76 9.14
C SER A 167 2.81 -8.54 9.12
N GLU A 168 1.89 -8.43 10.07
CA GLU A 168 0.97 -7.30 10.18
C GLU A 168 1.70 -6.01 10.60
N ILE A 169 2.61 -6.09 11.59
CA ILE A 169 3.42 -4.93 12.00
C ILE A 169 4.34 -4.42 10.89
N LYS A 170 4.96 -5.32 10.10
CA LYS A 170 5.82 -4.88 8.97
C LYS A 170 5.05 -4.06 7.94
N ASN A 171 3.74 -4.31 7.81
CA ASN A 171 2.87 -3.63 6.85
C ASN A 171 2.10 -2.46 7.49
N SER A 172 2.21 -2.24 8.80
CA SER A 172 1.49 -1.16 9.47
C SER A 172 2.28 0.14 9.39
N GLN A 173 1.56 1.23 9.21
CA GLN A 173 2.13 2.56 9.21
C GLN A 173 2.04 3.13 10.62
N LEU A 174 3.15 3.60 11.17
CA LEU A 174 3.19 4.19 12.50
C LEU A 174 2.32 5.46 12.52
N TYR A 175 1.23 5.40 13.28
CA TYR A 175 0.38 6.55 13.54
C TYR A 175 0.57 6.97 15.00
N MET A 176 1.17 8.15 15.16
CA MET A 176 1.36 8.87 16.42
C MET A 176 2.37 8.30 17.43
N ASP A 177 3.09 9.22 18.07
CA ASP A 177 3.92 8.97 19.24
C ASP A 177 3.06 9.18 20.49
N ILE A 178 2.48 8.10 21.01
CA ILE A 178 1.61 8.12 22.19
C ILE A 178 2.38 7.54 23.36
N ASN A 179 2.39 8.25 24.49
CA ASN A 179 2.96 7.74 25.72
C ASN A 179 2.10 6.58 26.26
N PHE A 180 2.69 5.38 26.27
CA PHE A 180 2.01 4.16 26.69
C PHE A 180 1.44 4.23 28.13
N ASN A 181 2.16 4.89 29.06
CA ASN A 181 1.70 5.01 30.44
C ASN A 181 0.51 5.97 30.57
N GLU A 182 0.49 7.06 29.78
CA GLU A 182 -0.64 7.99 29.73
C GLU A 182 -1.89 7.26 29.21
N LEU A 183 -1.74 6.46 28.16
CA LEU A 183 -2.83 5.66 27.60
C LEU A 183 -3.38 4.62 28.59
N ILE A 184 -2.50 3.91 29.32
CA ILE A 184 -2.92 2.98 30.39
C ILE A 184 -3.70 3.73 31.48
N ASN A 185 -3.20 4.89 31.91
CA ASN A 185 -3.84 5.68 32.95
C ASN A 185 -5.22 6.16 32.51
N GLU A 186 -5.34 6.68 31.29
CA GLU A 186 -6.61 7.12 30.72
C GLU A 186 -7.62 5.96 30.65
N TYR A 187 -7.20 4.80 30.13
CA TYR A 187 -8.05 3.61 30.07
C TYR A 187 -8.50 3.15 31.47
N ASN A 188 -7.59 3.14 32.44
CA ASN A 188 -7.91 2.76 33.81
C ASN A 188 -8.85 3.77 34.48
N GLU A 189 -8.70 5.07 34.23
CA GLU A 189 -9.63 6.09 34.73
C GLU A 189 -11.04 5.92 34.16
N LEU A 190 -11.15 5.60 32.87
CA LEU A 190 -12.41 5.28 32.21
C LEU A 190 -13.04 3.99 32.76
N LYS A 191 -12.26 2.91 32.85
CA LYS A 191 -12.72 1.60 33.34
C LYS A 191 -13.16 1.64 34.80
N ASN A 192 -12.40 2.34 35.66
CA ASN A 192 -12.69 2.43 37.08
C ASN A 192 -13.76 3.48 37.43
N GLY A 193 -14.32 4.18 36.43
CA GLY A 193 -15.54 4.97 36.55
C GLY A 193 -15.49 6.13 37.55
N LYS A 194 -14.31 6.52 38.06
CA LYS A 194 -14.22 7.42 39.23
C LYS A 194 -14.07 8.91 38.89
N LYS A 195 -13.83 9.29 37.63
CA LYS A 195 -13.69 10.71 37.26
C LYS A 195 -14.64 11.21 36.17
N ASN A 196 -15.04 10.34 35.23
CA ASN A 196 -15.85 10.74 34.06
C ASN A 196 -17.07 9.83 33.81
N ALA A 197 -17.58 9.14 34.84
CA ALA A 197 -18.97 8.69 34.76
C ALA A 197 -19.82 9.97 34.72
N HIS A 198 -20.11 10.46 33.51
CA HIS A 198 -21.04 11.55 33.32
C HIS A 198 -22.28 11.16 34.12
N SER A 199 -22.58 11.95 35.15
CA SER A 199 -23.89 11.88 35.78
C SER A 199 -24.86 11.94 34.63
N ILE A 200 -25.64 10.87 34.43
CA ILE A 200 -26.73 10.89 33.45
C ILE A 200 -27.55 12.10 33.88
N ASN A 201 -27.44 13.19 33.11
CA ASN A 201 -28.28 14.35 33.33
C ASN A 201 -29.64 13.90 32.84
N ILE A 202 -30.37 13.25 33.74
CA ILE A 202 -31.76 12.88 33.52
C ILE A 202 -32.47 14.22 33.34
N ILE A 203 -32.78 14.52 32.08
CA ILE A 203 -33.67 15.63 31.76
C ILE A 203 -35.01 15.22 32.35
N ASN A 204 -35.44 15.92 33.38
CA ASN A 204 -36.81 15.82 33.87
C ASN A 204 -37.62 16.78 33.01
N PRO A 205 -38.32 16.32 31.96
CA PRO A 205 -39.17 17.20 31.19
C PRO A 205 -40.18 17.85 32.15
N PRO A 206 -40.51 19.14 31.98
CA PRO A 206 -41.61 19.75 32.71
C PRO A 206 -42.87 18.90 32.52
N LYS A 207 -43.75 18.87 33.52
CA LYS A 207 -45.04 18.19 33.37
C LYS A 207 -45.96 19.05 32.49
N TYR A 208 -46.52 18.46 31.44
CA TYR A 208 -47.60 19.09 30.69
C TYR A 208 -48.91 18.85 31.46
N ASN A 209 -49.37 19.86 32.19
CA ASN A 209 -50.58 19.79 33.00
C ASN A 209 -51.78 20.31 32.20
N GLU A 210 -52.31 19.47 31.32
CA GLU A 210 -53.54 19.73 30.55
C GLU A 210 -54.60 18.70 30.93
N ASP A 211 -55.85 19.16 31.04
CA ASP A 211 -56.99 18.27 31.22
C ASP A 211 -57.43 17.72 29.86
N LEU A 212 -56.64 16.78 29.35
CA LEU A 212 -56.89 16.14 28.06
C LEU A 212 -58.20 15.35 28.04
N GLU A 213 -58.68 14.90 29.20
CA GLU A 213 -59.94 14.19 29.33
C GLU A 213 -61.11 15.14 29.04
N TYR A 214 -61.13 16.31 29.69
CA TYR A 214 -62.14 17.34 29.43
C TYR A 214 -62.09 17.86 27.99
N ILE A 215 -60.89 18.15 27.45
CA ILE A 215 -60.75 18.59 26.05
C ILE A 215 -61.30 17.53 25.08
N ASN A 216 -61.01 16.25 25.33
CA ASN A 216 -61.51 15.17 24.50
C ASN A 216 -63.04 15.04 24.58
N ILE A 217 -63.63 15.24 25.77
CA ILE A 217 -65.09 15.28 25.91
C ILE A 217 -65.68 16.44 25.10
N LEU A 218 -65.11 17.64 25.24
CA LEU A 218 -65.57 18.85 24.54
C LEU A 218 -65.50 18.70 23.02
N LEU A 219 -64.40 18.17 22.48
CA LEU A 219 -64.22 18.02 21.03
C LEU A 219 -65.06 16.90 20.41
N ASN A 220 -65.49 15.92 21.20
CA ASN A 220 -66.40 14.86 20.74
C ASN A 220 -67.88 15.22 20.90
N ASP A 221 -68.22 16.31 21.59
CA ASP A 221 -69.59 16.80 21.68
C ASP A 221 -69.98 17.54 20.39
N PRO A 222 -70.88 16.98 19.56
CA PRO A 222 -71.28 17.65 18.33
C PRO A 222 -71.98 18.98 18.62
N ILE A 223 -71.64 19.99 17.80
CA ILE A 223 -72.32 21.28 17.81
C ILE A 223 -73.58 21.14 16.95
N ILE A 224 -74.64 20.63 17.56
CA ILE A 224 -75.94 20.44 16.89
C ILE A 224 -76.72 21.75 16.95
N ALA A 225 -77.42 22.07 15.87
CA ALA A 225 -78.40 23.14 15.85
C ALA A 225 -79.60 22.83 16.77
N SER A 226 -80.24 23.85 17.32
CA SER A 226 -81.38 23.67 18.21
C SER A 226 -82.51 22.87 17.54
N GLU A 227 -83.13 21.90 18.23
CA GLU A 227 -84.33 21.19 17.71
C GLU A 227 -85.58 22.09 17.64
N ASN A 228 -85.47 23.35 18.11
CA ASN A 228 -86.58 24.30 18.21
C ASN A 228 -87.02 24.93 16.88
N SER A 229 -86.48 24.48 15.74
CA SER A 229 -86.89 24.93 14.41
C SER A 229 -87.24 23.77 13.50
N TYR A 230 -88.27 23.96 12.66
CA TYR A 230 -88.60 23.00 11.61
C TYR A 230 -87.47 22.81 10.57
N LEU A 231 -86.50 23.75 10.54
CA LEU A 231 -85.35 23.68 9.64
C LEU A 231 -84.28 22.68 10.11
N SER A 232 -84.22 22.38 11.40
CA SER A 232 -83.12 21.63 12.02
C SER A 232 -83.03 20.19 11.50
N GLU A 233 -84.16 19.50 11.33
CA GLU A 233 -84.19 18.12 10.81
C GLU A 233 -83.53 18.00 9.42
N ILE A 234 -83.79 18.96 8.53
CA ILE A 234 -83.22 18.96 7.18
C ILE A 234 -81.73 19.32 7.24
N ILE A 235 -81.36 20.28 8.09
CA ILE A 235 -79.97 20.72 8.25
C ILE A 235 -79.09 19.58 8.77
N ASP A 236 -79.58 18.85 9.77
CA ASP A 236 -78.87 17.70 10.35
C ASP A 236 -78.77 16.55 9.34
N LYS A 237 -79.87 16.22 8.65
CA LYS A 237 -79.91 15.17 7.62
C LYS A 237 -78.95 15.45 6.46
N LEU A 238 -78.81 16.71 6.06
CA LEU A 238 -77.87 17.12 5.01
C LEU A 238 -76.46 17.40 5.53
N SER A 239 -76.28 17.43 6.86
CA SER A 239 -75.03 17.78 7.53
C SER A 239 -74.41 19.08 6.96
N ASN A 240 -75.26 20.10 6.77
CA ASN A 240 -74.89 21.35 6.10
C ASN A 240 -75.04 22.60 7.00
N SER A 241 -75.00 22.42 8.33
CA SER A 241 -75.16 23.48 9.33
C SER A 241 -74.22 24.66 9.10
N ASP A 242 -72.93 24.43 8.83
CA ASP A 242 -71.94 25.47 8.56
C ASP A 242 -72.29 26.30 7.32
N TRP A 243 -72.76 25.64 6.26
CA TRP A 243 -73.17 26.30 5.03
C TRP A 243 -74.41 27.16 5.25
N VAL A 244 -75.40 26.66 6.00
CA VAL A 244 -76.60 27.43 6.36
C VAL A 244 -76.24 28.62 7.24
N LYS A 245 -75.34 28.43 8.21
CA LYS A 245 -74.86 29.50 9.10
C LYS A 245 -74.17 30.60 8.32
N PHE A 246 -73.23 30.22 7.44
CA PHE A 246 -72.54 31.15 6.55
C PHE A 246 -73.51 31.86 5.61
N GLY A 247 -74.49 31.12 5.08
CA GLY A 247 -75.62 31.62 4.29
C GLY A 247 -76.39 32.72 5.00
N MET A 248 -76.82 32.42 6.22
CA MET A 248 -77.56 33.31 7.10
C MET A 248 -76.80 34.60 7.41
N ASP A 249 -75.54 34.48 7.80
CA ASP A 249 -74.75 35.64 8.26
C ASP A 249 -74.34 36.57 7.11
N ASN A 250 -74.14 36.04 5.90
CA ASN A 250 -73.57 36.82 4.79
C ASN A 250 -74.60 37.25 3.73
N TYR A 251 -75.61 36.41 3.45
CA TYR A 251 -76.47 36.57 2.27
C TYR A 251 -77.94 36.87 2.58
N ILE A 252 -78.41 36.61 3.81
CA ILE A 252 -79.79 36.88 4.20
C ILE A 252 -79.89 38.29 4.82
N ARG A 253 -80.10 39.30 3.96
CA ARG A 253 -80.31 40.70 4.38
C ARG A 253 -81.77 41.12 4.21
N ASP A 254 -82.30 40.96 3.01
CA ASP A 254 -83.65 41.38 2.63
C ASP A 254 -84.63 40.20 2.54
N SER A 255 -85.79 40.39 1.89
CA SER A 255 -86.79 39.33 1.67
C SER A 255 -86.55 38.53 0.37
N ILE A 256 -85.58 38.94 -0.44
CA ILE A 256 -85.24 38.29 -1.72
C ILE A 256 -84.27 37.14 -1.47
N CYS A 257 -84.63 35.95 -1.95
CA CYS A 257 -83.75 34.78 -1.87
C CYS A 257 -82.60 34.88 -2.88
N PRO A 258 -81.33 34.67 -2.47
CA PRO A 258 -80.19 34.75 -3.37
C PRO A 258 -80.15 33.66 -4.45
N PHE A 259 -80.91 32.57 -4.29
CA PHE A 259 -80.95 31.46 -5.25
C PHE A 259 -82.04 31.64 -6.31
N CYS A 260 -83.30 31.79 -5.87
CA CYS A 260 -84.42 31.89 -6.80
C CYS A 260 -84.79 33.33 -7.18
N GLN A 261 -84.17 34.34 -6.56
CA GLN A 261 -84.40 35.77 -6.80
C GLN A 261 -85.86 36.21 -6.56
N GLN A 262 -86.64 35.42 -5.83
CA GLN A 262 -88.02 35.71 -5.46
C GLN A 262 -88.13 36.11 -3.98
N ASN A 263 -89.22 36.79 -3.62
CA ASN A 263 -89.52 37.19 -2.24
C ASN A 263 -90.00 36.01 -1.39
N THR A 264 -89.11 35.08 -1.07
CA THR A 264 -89.41 33.86 -0.31
C THR A 264 -88.83 33.88 1.11
N ILE A 265 -87.98 34.85 1.45
CA ILE A 265 -87.37 34.99 2.77
C ILE A 265 -88.31 35.83 3.65
N SER A 266 -89.26 35.16 4.30
CA SER A 266 -90.18 35.81 5.25
C SER A 266 -89.53 36.09 6.60
N ASP A 267 -90.12 36.99 7.39
CA ASP A 267 -89.66 37.24 8.77
C ASP A 267 -89.76 36.00 9.65
N GLU A 268 -90.79 35.17 9.44
CA GLU A 268 -90.92 33.88 10.13
C GLU A 268 -89.77 32.94 9.75
N PHE A 269 -89.38 32.86 8.47
CA PHE A 269 -88.23 32.06 8.05
C PHE A 269 -86.92 32.56 8.69
N LYS A 270 -86.70 33.88 8.75
CA LYS A 270 -85.54 34.47 9.45
C LYS A 270 -85.53 34.13 10.94
N LYS A 271 -86.70 34.14 11.58
CA LYS A 271 -86.85 33.76 12.99
C LYS A 271 -86.53 32.28 13.23
N GLN A 272 -87.00 31.42 12.33
CA GLN A 272 -86.75 29.98 12.38
C GLN A 272 -85.26 29.67 12.17
N LEU A 273 -84.60 30.33 11.21
CA LEU A 273 -83.15 30.29 11.04
C LEU A 273 -82.38 30.74 12.29
N LYS A 274 -82.85 31.78 12.99
CA LYS A 274 -82.23 32.20 14.26
C LYS A 274 -82.45 31.18 15.37
N PHE A 275 -83.56 30.44 15.38
CA PHE A 275 -83.76 29.37 16.36
C PHE A 275 -82.82 28.18 16.13
N VAL A 276 -82.46 27.87 14.88
CA VAL A 276 -81.45 26.84 14.57
C VAL A 276 -80.11 27.17 15.26
N PHE A 277 -79.68 28.43 15.27
CA PHE A 277 -78.43 28.90 15.88
C PHE A 277 -78.71 29.73 17.13
N ASP A 278 -79.24 29.08 18.16
CA ASP A 278 -79.60 29.71 19.43
C ASP A 278 -78.37 30.00 20.34
N ASN A 279 -78.64 30.50 21.55
CA ASN A 279 -77.58 30.80 22.52
C ASN A 279 -76.73 29.57 22.86
N THR A 280 -77.33 28.38 22.92
CA THR A 280 -76.62 27.12 23.23
C THR A 280 -75.54 26.81 22.20
N TYR A 281 -75.87 27.02 20.91
CA TYR A 281 -74.90 26.87 19.82
C TYR A 281 -73.70 27.82 20.01
N TYR A 282 -73.96 29.10 20.30
CA TYR A 282 -72.90 30.09 20.51
C TYR A 282 -72.09 29.85 21.79
N GLU A 283 -72.72 29.35 22.85
CA GLU A 283 -72.04 28.97 24.09
C GLU A 283 -71.02 27.85 23.85
N LYS A 284 -71.40 26.79 23.11
CA LYS A 284 -70.48 25.70 22.74
C LYS A 284 -69.30 26.20 21.89
N ILE A 285 -69.57 27.05 20.89
CA ILE A 285 -68.50 27.64 20.05
C ILE A 285 -67.53 28.47 20.90
N ASN A 286 -68.05 29.30 21.80
CA ASN A 286 -67.22 30.13 22.69
C ASN A 286 -66.41 29.27 23.66
N GLU A 287 -66.96 28.17 24.17
CA GLU A 287 -66.26 27.22 25.03
C GLU A 287 -65.07 26.57 24.29
N ILE A 288 -65.26 26.17 23.03
CA ILE A 288 -64.19 25.62 22.19
C ILE A 288 -63.10 26.66 21.90
N GLU A 289 -63.46 27.88 21.49
CA GLU A 289 -62.48 28.93 21.22
C GLU A 289 -61.69 29.34 22.48
N LYS A 290 -62.35 29.37 23.64
CA LYS A 290 -61.69 29.60 24.92
C LYS A 290 -60.67 28.49 25.23
N ASN A 291 -61.08 27.23 25.14
CA ASN A 291 -60.20 26.08 25.41
C ASN A 291 -59.02 26.01 24.44
N LYS A 292 -59.25 26.30 23.16
CA LYS A 292 -58.19 26.41 22.15
C LYS A 292 -57.16 27.46 22.53
N LYS A 293 -57.61 28.63 22.99
CA LYS A 293 -56.72 29.71 23.41
C LYS A 293 -55.89 29.31 24.64
N GLU A 294 -56.53 28.74 25.65
CA GLU A 294 -55.84 28.23 26.85
C GLU A 294 -54.82 27.11 26.51
N TYR A 295 -55.17 26.20 25.61
CA TYR A 295 -54.27 25.14 25.14
C TYR A 295 -53.02 25.72 24.46
N ILE A 296 -53.17 26.68 23.55
CA ILE A 296 -52.04 27.33 22.86
C ILE A 296 -51.12 28.02 23.87
N GLU A 297 -51.68 28.77 24.82
CA GLU A 297 -50.89 29.46 25.85
C GLU A 297 -50.12 28.46 26.74
N LYS A 298 -50.75 27.37 27.17
CA LYS A 298 -50.08 26.30 27.94
C LYS A 298 -49.00 25.59 27.14
N TRP A 299 -49.23 25.33 25.86
CA TRP A 299 -48.26 24.72 24.96
C TRP A 299 -47.01 25.60 24.80
N GLU A 300 -47.19 26.90 24.55
CA GLU A 300 -46.06 27.83 24.40
C GLU A 300 -45.19 27.88 25.66
N VAL A 301 -45.81 27.92 26.84
CA VAL A 301 -45.11 27.87 28.12
C VAL A 301 -44.35 26.55 28.31
N TYR A 302 -45.00 25.42 28.01
CA TYR A 302 -44.37 24.10 28.08
C TYR A 302 -43.16 24.00 27.14
N HIS A 303 -43.32 24.43 25.89
CA HIS A 303 -42.30 24.40 24.86
C HIS A 303 -41.08 25.26 25.25
N SER A 304 -41.31 26.48 25.73
CA SER A 304 -40.25 27.36 26.23
C SER A 304 -39.48 26.75 27.42
N ASN A 305 -40.20 26.14 28.36
CA ASN A 305 -39.59 25.47 29.52
C ASN A 305 -38.78 24.22 29.11
N MET A 306 -39.24 23.48 28.10
CA MET A 306 -38.53 22.35 27.50
C MET A 306 -37.21 22.80 26.87
N ILE A 307 -37.23 23.83 26.02
CA ILE A 307 -36.02 24.40 25.39
C ILE A 307 -35.02 24.85 26.46
N THR A 308 -35.48 25.62 27.44
CA THR A 308 -34.62 26.09 28.55
C THR A 308 -33.99 24.94 29.34
N SER A 309 -34.72 23.83 29.51
CA SER A 309 -34.22 22.63 30.20
C SER A 309 -33.16 21.89 29.37
N LEU A 310 -33.32 21.86 28.04
CA LEU A 310 -32.36 21.25 27.12
C LEU A 310 -31.07 22.08 27.01
N GLU A 311 -31.16 23.41 26.97
CA GLU A 311 -30.00 24.30 26.89
C GLU A 311 -29.05 24.17 28.10
N LYS A 312 -29.61 23.87 29.28
CA LYS A 312 -28.83 23.65 30.52
C LYS A 312 -27.98 22.37 30.48
N VAL A 313 -28.24 21.47 29.53
CA VAL A 313 -27.47 20.22 29.39
C VAL A 313 -26.20 20.50 28.57
N LYS A 314 -25.05 20.49 29.24
CA LYS A 314 -23.71 20.74 28.65
C LYS A 314 -23.24 19.72 27.59
N ILE A 315 -24.00 18.65 27.33
CA ILE A 315 -23.57 17.50 26.51
C ILE A 315 -23.96 17.64 25.03
N LEU A 316 -24.88 18.55 24.67
CA LEU A 316 -25.22 18.77 23.27
C LEU A 316 -24.21 19.74 22.62
N PRO A 317 -23.52 19.36 21.53
CA PRO A 317 -22.77 20.31 20.69
C PRO A 317 -23.71 21.44 20.26
N ASN A 318 -23.22 22.68 20.23
CA ASN A 318 -24.05 23.86 19.92
C ASN A 318 -24.78 23.71 18.56
N ASP A 319 -24.19 22.96 17.64
CA ASP A 319 -24.67 22.66 16.29
C ASP A 319 -25.89 21.72 16.25
N LYS A 320 -26.25 21.09 17.38
CA LYS A 320 -27.45 20.24 17.53
C LYS A 320 -28.48 20.80 18.51
N LYS A 321 -28.29 22.03 19.02
CA LYS A 321 -29.20 22.67 19.98
C LYS A 321 -30.39 23.39 19.33
N ILE A 322 -30.40 23.51 18.01
CA ILE A 322 -31.43 24.24 17.27
C ILE A 322 -31.98 23.30 16.19
N CYS A 323 -33.08 22.62 16.48
CA CYS A 323 -33.97 22.19 15.41
C CYS A 323 -34.85 23.39 15.07
N HIS A 324 -34.64 23.95 13.87
CA HIS A 324 -35.53 24.94 13.29
C HIS A 324 -36.92 24.37 13.01
#